data_AF-A0AAQ4DUU9-F1
#
_entry.id   AF-A0AAQ4DUU9-F1
#
_cell.length_a   1.000
_cell.length_b   1.000
_cell.length_c   1.000
_cell.angle_alpha   90.00
_cell.angle_beta   90.00
_cell.angle_gamma   90.00
#
_symmetry.space_group_name_H-M   'P 1'
#
loop_
_entity.id
_entity.type
_entity.pdbx_description
1 polymer ?
#
loop_
_entity_poly.entity_id
_entity_poly.type
_entity_poly.pdbx_seq_one_letter_code
_entity_poly.pdbx_strand_id
1 'polypeptide(L)'
;SECTWRQPPGKEIYRQGTVCLWEVDGRDHKIYCQNLCLLAKLFLDHKTLYFDVEPFIFYVLCEVDKHGAHLVGYFSKEKESPDGNNVACILTMPPYQRKGYGKFLIAFSYELSKLEGTVGSPEKPLSDLGKLSYRSYWSWVLLEILRDVRGALSIKDLSQMTSITQSDIVTTLQSLNMVKYWKGQHVICVTPKLVEEHLKSAQYKRPRLEVDSSCLRWTPPKKRPKQGKKV
;
A
#
# COMPACT_ATOMS: atom_id res chain seq x y z
N SER A 1 22.56 15.96 23.71
CA SER A 1 21.24 16.29 23.12
C SER A 1 20.17 15.83 24.10
N GLU A 2 19.09 16.60 24.27
CA GLU A 2 18.05 16.34 25.29
C GLU A 2 16.95 15.36 24.84
N CYS A 3 16.81 15.14 23.53
CA CYS A 3 15.80 14.24 22.99
C CYS A 3 16.10 12.77 23.34
N THR A 4 15.15 12.10 24.00
CA THR A 4 15.23 10.68 24.39
C THR A 4 14.63 9.72 23.36
N TRP A 5 13.85 10.23 22.39
CA TRP A 5 13.21 9.39 21.37
C TRP A 5 14.22 8.80 20.40
N ARG A 6 14.09 7.50 20.11
CA ARG A 6 14.93 6.74 19.16
C ARG A 6 14.10 5.94 18.16
N GLN A 7 12.79 6.18 18.10
CA GLN A 7 11.84 5.49 17.24
C GLN A 7 10.56 6.33 17.11
N PRO A 8 9.68 6.04 16.13
CA PRO A 8 8.35 6.63 16.09
C PRO A 8 7.55 6.38 17.39
N PRO A 9 6.59 7.24 17.73
CA PRO A 9 5.58 6.92 18.74
C PRO A 9 4.62 5.84 18.22
N GLY A 10 3.58 5.53 18.97
CA GLY A 10 2.59 4.53 18.59
C GLY A 10 3.07 3.10 18.78
N LYS A 11 2.57 2.18 17.95
CA LYS A 11 2.75 0.74 18.11
C LYS A 11 3.56 0.16 16.96
N GLU A 12 4.61 -0.59 17.26
CA GLU A 12 5.26 -1.41 16.26
C GLU A 12 4.35 -2.60 15.88
N ILE A 13 3.93 -2.65 14.62
CA ILE A 13 3.01 -3.68 14.11
C ILE A 13 3.70 -4.65 13.16
N TYR A 14 4.93 -4.39 12.75
CA TYR A 14 5.71 -5.27 11.89
C TYR A 14 7.20 -5.15 12.18
N ARG A 15 7.90 -6.27 12.20
CA ARG A 15 9.37 -6.33 12.25
C ARG A 15 9.91 -7.55 11.54
N GLN A 16 10.81 -7.32 10.59
CA GLN A 16 11.59 -8.35 9.90
C GLN A 16 13.03 -7.86 9.74
N GLY A 17 13.96 -8.48 10.47
CA GLY A 17 15.35 -8.02 10.52
C GLY A 17 15.44 -6.56 10.99
N THR A 18 16.06 -5.71 10.17
CA THR A 18 16.23 -4.28 10.43
C THR A 18 15.04 -3.44 9.98
N VAL A 19 14.07 -3.98 9.25
CA VAL A 19 12.91 -3.24 8.76
C VAL A 19 11.75 -3.38 9.75
N CYS A 20 11.20 -2.25 10.20
CA CYS A 20 10.02 -2.23 11.07
C CYS A 20 9.01 -1.18 10.63
N LEU A 21 7.74 -1.38 10.98
CA LEU A 21 6.67 -0.46 10.65
C LEU A 21 5.78 -0.16 11.87
N TRP A 22 5.53 1.12 12.08
CA TRP A 22 4.84 1.68 13.24
C TRP A 22 3.47 2.21 12.84
N GLU A 23 2.44 1.82 13.58
CA GLU A 23 1.10 2.39 13.50
C GLU A 23 0.98 3.55 14.48
N VAL A 24 0.68 4.73 13.97
CA VAL A 24 0.60 5.98 14.74
C VAL A 24 -0.74 6.63 14.49
N ASP A 25 -1.57 6.72 15.53
CA ASP A 25 -2.85 7.42 15.44
C ASP A 25 -2.62 8.95 15.48
N GLY A 26 -3.14 9.67 14.49
CA GLY A 26 -3.02 11.12 14.40
C GLY A 26 -3.74 11.90 15.51
N ARG A 27 -4.72 11.30 16.17
CA ARG A 27 -5.37 11.86 17.37
C ARG A 27 -4.45 11.75 18.59
N ASP A 28 -3.84 10.59 18.78
CA ASP A 28 -3.03 10.30 19.98
C ASP A 28 -1.65 10.97 19.91
N HIS A 29 -1.11 11.15 18.70
CA HIS A 29 0.22 11.72 18.46
C HIS A 29 0.18 12.93 17.51
N LYS A 30 -0.76 13.85 17.75
CA LYS A 30 -1.06 15.01 16.89
C LYS A 30 0.18 15.77 16.42
N ILE A 31 1.05 16.20 17.34
CA ILE A 31 2.25 17.00 16.99
C ILE A 31 3.23 16.21 16.10
N TYR A 32 3.45 14.93 16.40
CA TYR A 32 4.31 14.07 15.58
C TYR A 32 3.76 13.94 14.16
N CYS A 33 2.46 13.66 14.02
CA CYS A 33 1.80 13.50 12.74
C CYS A 33 1.75 14.81 11.94
N GLN A 34 1.56 15.96 12.60
CA GLN A 34 1.64 17.27 11.95
C GLN A 34 3.05 17.55 11.42
N ASN A 35 4.09 17.28 12.21
CA ASN A 35 5.48 17.41 11.79
C ASN A 35 5.80 16.49 10.60
N LEU A 36 5.33 15.25 10.63
CA LEU A 36 5.47 14.30 9.52
C LEU A 36 4.74 14.80 8.26
N CYS A 37 3.54 15.37 8.40
CA CYS A 37 2.80 15.95 7.28
C CYS A 37 3.51 17.17 6.66
N LEU A 38 4.07 18.05 7.49
CA LEU A 38 4.86 19.21 7.05
C LEU A 38 6.12 18.76 6.31
N LEU A 39 6.83 17.77 6.85
CA LEU A 39 7.98 17.16 6.19
C LEU A 39 7.59 16.55 4.83
N ALA A 40 6.47 15.83 4.78
CA ALA A 40 5.98 15.19 3.56
C ALA A 40 5.55 16.20 2.49
N LYS A 41 4.98 17.34 2.90
CA LYS A 41 4.54 18.41 1.99
C LYS A 41 5.68 18.99 1.15
N LEU A 42 6.93 18.90 1.62
CA LEU A 42 8.12 19.29 0.85
C LEU A 42 8.33 18.42 -0.40
N PHE A 43 7.75 17.22 -0.44
CA PHE A 43 7.95 16.23 -1.50
C PHE A 43 6.65 15.79 -2.18
N LEU A 44 5.50 16.29 -1.72
CA LEU A 44 4.17 15.95 -2.22
C LEU A 44 3.42 17.23 -2.60
N ASP A 45 3.26 17.47 -3.90
CA ASP A 45 2.62 18.69 -4.42
C ASP A 45 1.13 18.76 -4.07
N HIS A 46 0.44 17.63 -4.17
CA HIS A 46 -1.02 17.55 -3.99
C HIS A 46 -1.46 17.30 -2.53
N LYS A 47 -0.54 17.31 -1.56
CA LYS A 47 -0.91 17.15 -0.15
C LYS A 47 -1.53 18.44 0.40
N THR A 48 -2.80 18.40 0.75
CA THR A 48 -3.58 19.57 1.22
C THR A 48 -3.83 19.58 2.73
N LEU A 49 -3.86 18.40 3.37
CA LEU A 49 -4.09 18.27 4.82
C LEU A 49 -2.78 18.04 5.58
N TYR A 50 -2.48 18.94 6.51
CA TYR A 50 -1.26 18.87 7.34
C TYR A 50 -1.49 19.20 8.83
N PHE A 51 -2.55 19.92 9.19
CA PHE A 51 -2.90 20.18 10.60
C PHE A 51 -4.02 19.30 11.14
N ASP A 52 -5.00 18.98 10.30
CA ASP A 52 -6.10 18.08 10.66
C ASP A 52 -5.69 16.62 10.42
N VAL A 53 -4.94 16.07 11.39
CA VAL A 53 -4.35 14.72 11.32
C VAL A 53 -5.18 13.68 12.06
N GLU A 54 -6.17 14.10 12.87
CA GLU A 54 -6.97 13.22 13.73
C GLU A 54 -7.80 12.16 12.97
N PRO A 55 -8.27 12.42 11.73
CA PRO A 55 -8.97 11.42 10.92
C PRO A 55 -8.06 10.31 10.38
N PHE A 56 -6.74 10.40 10.55
CA PHE A 56 -5.77 9.51 9.88
C PHE A 56 -5.02 8.60 10.86
N ILE A 57 -4.68 7.42 10.36
CA ILE A 57 -3.63 6.54 10.89
C ILE A 57 -2.41 6.67 9.98
N PHE A 58 -1.23 6.75 10.57
CA PHE A 58 0.05 6.83 9.87
C PHE A 58 0.83 5.53 10.07
N TYR A 59 1.28 4.95 8.97
CA TYR A 59 2.07 3.73 8.93
C TYR A 59 3.50 4.09 8.58
N VAL A 60 4.36 4.22 9.59
CA VAL A 60 5.70 4.78 9.50
C VAL A 60 6.72 3.66 9.37
N LEU A 61 7.39 3.60 8.23
CA LEU A 61 8.44 2.63 7.93
C LEU A 61 9.79 3.15 8.40
N CYS A 62 10.53 2.29 9.09
CA CYS A 62 11.85 2.58 9.58
C CYS A 62 12.85 1.47 9.26
N GLU A 63 14.12 1.86 9.17
CA GLU A 63 15.27 0.96 9.29
C GLU A 63 15.91 1.11 10.66
N VAL A 64 16.27 0.00 11.28
CA VAL A 64 16.81 -0.08 12.63
C VAL A 64 18.29 -0.37 12.60
N ASP A 65 19.04 0.43 13.34
CA ASP A 65 20.45 0.19 13.67
C ASP A 65 20.67 0.23 15.19
N LYS A 66 21.94 0.26 15.61
CA LYS A 66 22.33 0.36 17.03
C LYS A 66 21.90 1.66 17.72
N HIS A 67 21.51 2.68 16.96
CA HIS A 67 21.13 4.00 17.47
C HIS A 67 19.62 4.19 17.53
N GLY A 68 18.83 3.49 16.72
CA GLY A 68 17.38 3.57 16.77
C GLY A 68 16.69 3.16 15.46
N ALA A 69 15.40 3.47 15.36
CA ALA A 69 14.59 3.31 14.17
C ALA A 69 14.52 4.63 13.40
N HIS A 70 15.12 4.64 12.21
CA HIS A 70 15.27 5.81 11.34
C HIS A 70 14.15 5.86 10.31
N LEU A 71 13.48 7.00 10.18
CA LEU A 71 12.40 7.21 9.21
C LEU A 71 12.90 6.98 7.76
N VAL A 72 12.25 6.06 7.07
CA VAL A 72 12.49 5.75 5.65
C VAL A 72 11.35 6.26 4.77
N GLY A 73 10.13 6.17 5.26
CA GLY A 73 8.92 6.57 4.53
C GLY A 73 7.68 6.29 5.36
N TYR A 74 6.52 6.64 4.81
CA TYR A 74 5.25 6.33 5.44
C TYR A 74 4.13 6.28 4.42
N PHE A 75 2.98 5.73 4.82
CA PHE A 75 1.71 6.09 4.21
C PHE A 75 0.68 6.47 5.28
N SER A 76 -0.28 7.32 4.94
CA SER A 76 -1.44 7.61 5.78
C SER A 76 -2.69 6.94 5.22
N LYS A 77 -3.60 6.58 6.11
CA LYS A 77 -4.90 5.97 5.78
C LYS A 77 -5.98 6.66 6.59
N GLU A 78 -7.08 7.03 5.95
CA GLU A 78 -8.27 7.52 6.67
C GLU A 78 -8.83 6.41 7.56
N LYS A 79 -9.21 6.75 8.79
CA LYS A 79 -9.91 5.82 9.69
C LYS A 79 -11.24 5.36 9.10
N GLU A 80 -11.91 6.27 8.40
CA GLU A 80 -13.13 6.03 7.66
C GLU A 80 -12.95 6.63 6.26
N SER A 81 -12.80 5.80 5.23
CA SER A 81 -12.68 6.24 3.84
C SER A 81 -13.96 5.90 3.07
N PRO A 82 -14.83 6.88 2.76
CA PRO A 82 -16.07 6.65 2.03
C PRO A 82 -15.84 6.03 0.64
N ASP A 83 -14.74 6.43 -0.01
CA ASP A 83 -14.36 5.96 -1.35
C ASP A 83 -13.60 4.61 -1.32
N GLY A 84 -13.34 4.07 -0.12
CA GLY A 84 -12.59 2.83 0.05
C GLY A 84 -11.11 2.96 -0.27
N ASN A 85 -10.52 4.15 -0.08
CA ASN A 85 -9.09 4.34 -0.27
C ASN A 85 -8.33 3.64 0.86
N ASN A 86 -7.38 2.76 0.51
CA ASN A 86 -6.50 2.12 1.51
C ASN A 86 -5.22 2.92 1.78
N VAL A 87 -4.98 3.96 0.98
CA VAL A 87 -3.87 4.91 1.11
C VAL A 87 -4.38 6.30 0.73
N ALA A 88 -4.14 7.28 1.59
CA ALA A 88 -4.40 8.70 1.32
C ALA A 88 -3.13 9.41 0.79
N CYS A 89 -2.02 9.31 1.53
CA CYS A 89 -0.71 9.79 1.08
C CYS A 89 0.32 8.68 1.27
N ILE A 90 1.32 8.62 0.38
CA ILE A 90 2.44 7.70 0.49
C ILE A 90 3.72 8.42 0.08
N LEU A 91 4.78 8.24 0.86
CA LEU A 91 6.07 8.85 0.61
C LEU A 91 7.19 7.90 1.01
N THR A 92 8.17 7.74 0.11
CA THR A 92 9.51 7.28 0.48
C THR A 92 10.43 8.49 0.48
N MET A 93 11.15 8.70 1.58
CA MET A 93 12.05 9.83 1.73
C MET A 93 13.13 9.79 0.63
N PRO A 94 13.54 10.95 0.06
CA PRO A 94 14.43 11.00 -1.11
C PRO A 94 15.66 10.08 -1.08
N PRO A 95 16.46 10.00 0.01
CA PRO A 95 17.66 9.15 0.04
C PRO A 95 17.36 7.64 0.03
N TYR A 96 16.09 7.25 0.22
CA TYR A 96 15.64 5.85 0.21
C TYR A 96 14.81 5.49 -1.04
N GLN A 97 14.58 6.43 -1.95
CA GLN A 97 13.82 6.15 -3.18
C GLN A 97 14.56 5.13 -4.07
N ARG A 98 13.79 4.39 -4.87
CA ARG A 98 14.29 3.35 -5.80
C ARG A 98 15.07 2.19 -5.16
N LYS A 99 15.04 2.05 -3.82
CA LYS A 99 15.69 0.94 -3.10
C LYS A 99 14.74 -0.23 -2.78
N GLY A 100 13.43 -0.06 -2.96
CA GLY A 100 12.42 -1.10 -2.74
C GLY A 100 11.33 -0.71 -1.74
N TYR A 101 11.60 0.25 -0.85
CA TYR A 101 10.66 0.63 0.22
C TYR A 101 9.32 1.16 -0.27
N GLY A 102 9.27 1.85 -1.42
CA GLY A 102 8.00 2.29 -2.00
C GLY A 102 7.07 1.12 -2.34
N LYS A 103 7.61 0.06 -2.96
CA LYS A 103 6.85 -1.18 -3.22
C LYS A 103 6.48 -1.89 -1.93
N PHE A 104 7.37 -1.89 -0.93
CA PHE A 104 7.08 -2.46 0.39
C PHE A 104 5.90 -1.75 1.07
N LEU A 105 5.89 -0.41 1.09
CA LEU A 105 4.77 0.38 1.65
C LEU A 105 3.45 0.11 0.93
N ILE A 106 3.47 -0.01 -0.41
CA ILE A 106 2.29 -0.38 -1.20
C ILE A 106 1.84 -1.80 -0.86
N ALA A 107 2.75 -2.77 -0.81
CA ALA A 107 2.42 -4.15 -0.44
C ALA A 107 1.79 -4.20 0.95
N PHE A 108 2.36 -3.47 1.89
CA PHE A 108 1.89 -3.42 3.27
C PHE A 108 0.48 -2.84 3.37
N SER A 109 0.13 -1.79 2.60
CA SER A 109 -1.24 -1.26 2.62
C SER A 109 -2.27 -2.28 2.11
N TYR A 110 -1.89 -3.13 1.15
CA TYR A 110 -2.73 -4.24 0.70
C TYR A 110 -2.81 -5.39 1.71
N GLU A 111 -1.75 -5.71 2.44
CA GLU A 111 -1.81 -6.68 3.54
C GLU A 111 -2.81 -6.26 4.62
N LEU A 112 -2.86 -4.97 4.96
CA LEU A 112 -3.89 -4.44 5.86
C LEU A 112 -5.30 -4.60 5.27
N SER A 113 -5.50 -4.28 3.99
CA SER A 113 -6.80 -4.47 3.31
C SER A 113 -7.24 -5.95 3.31
N LYS A 114 -6.31 -6.89 3.12
CA LYS A 114 -6.59 -8.34 3.20
C LYS A 114 -7.09 -8.74 4.58
N LEU A 115 -6.41 -8.28 5.64
CA LEU A 115 -6.83 -8.53 7.03
C LEU A 115 -8.19 -7.90 7.36
N GLU A 116 -8.54 -6.78 6.72
CA GLU A 116 -9.85 -6.14 6.86
C GLU A 116 -10.96 -6.83 6.04
N GLY A 117 -10.61 -7.75 5.14
CA GLY A 117 -11.54 -8.37 4.19
C GLY A 117 -12.12 -7.36 3.18
N THR A 118 -11.35 -6.32 2.85
CA THR A 118 -11.77 -5.24 1.94
C THR A 118 -10.86 -5.17 0.71
N VAL A 119 -11.36 -4.52 -0.33
CA VAL A 119 -10.55 -4.08 -1.48
C VAL A 119 -10.26 -2.60 -1.35
N GLY A 120 -9.15 -2.14 -1.93
CA GLY A 120 -8.76 -0.73 -1.86
C GLY A 120 -7.91 -0.26 -3.05
N SER A 121 -7.90 1.06 -3.22
CA SER A 121 -7.08 1.80 -4.19
C SER A 121 -6.41 2.97 -3.47
N PRO A 122 -5.27 3.50 -3.97
CA PRO A 122 -4.79 4.78 -3.48
C PRO A 122 -5.71 5.93 -3.88
N GLU A 123 -5.78 6.94 -3.01
CA GLU A 123 -6.40 8.23 -3.31
C GLU A 123 -5.73 8.89 -4.54
N LYS A 124 -6.55 9.57 -5.34
CA LYS A 124 -6.14 10.23 -6.59
C LYS A 124 -6.21 11.76 -6.42
N PRO A 125 -5.32 12.53 -7.07
CA PRO A 125 -4.30 12.10 -8.02
C PRO A 125 -3.02 11.58 -7.35
N LEU A 126 -2.44 10.51 -7.92
CA LEU A 126 -1.11 10.04 -7.57
C LEU A 126 -0.02 10.95 -8.16
N SER A 127 1.12 11.07 -7.46
CA SER A 127 2.35 11.62 -8.05
C SER A 127 2.87 10.72 -9.17
N ASP A 128 3.70 11.23 -10.08
CA ASP A 128 4.21 10.43 -11.20
C ASP A 128 5.07 9.24 -10.74
N LEU A 129 5.88 9.43 -9.69
CA LEU A 129 6.60 8.33 -9.04
C LEU A 129 5.63 7.33 -8.39
N GLY A 130 4.52 7.81 -7.81
CA GLY A 130 3.45 6.99 -7.28
C GLY A 130 2.80 6.12 -8.36
N LYS A 131 2.38 6.70 -9.48
CA LYS A 131 1.80 5.98 -10.63
C LYS A 131 2.71 4.86 -11.13
N LEU A 132 4.00 5.15 -11.31
CA LEU A 132 4.99 4.15 -11.75
C LEU A 132 5.15 3.02 -10.73
N SER A 133 5.16 3.36 -9.44
CA SER A 133 5.32 2.38 -8.36
C SER A 133 4.12 1.45 -8.23
N TYR A 134 2.89 1.99 -8.24
CA TYR A 134 1.65 1.20 -8.19
C TYR A 134 1.50 0.31 -9.43
N ARG A 135 1.72 0.85 -10.63
CA ARG A 135 1.67 0.04 -11.87
C ARG A 135 2.68 -1.11 -11.83
N SER A 136 3.90 -0.86 -11.38
CA SER A 136 4.92 -1.91 -11.26
C SER A 136 4.58 -2.95 -10.19
N TYR A 137 4.00 -2.53 -9.05
CA TYR A 137 3.53 -3.44 -8.00
C TYR A 137 2.36 -4.30 -8.48
N TRP A 138 1.29 -3.71 -9.01
CA TRP A 138 0.13 -4.44 -9.52
C TRP A 138 0.52 -5.42 -10.62
N SER A 139 1.35 -4.99 -11.58
CA SER A 139 1.81 -5.88 -12.65
C SER A 139 2.54 -7.10 -12.08
N TRP A 140 3.45 -6.90 -11.12
CA TRP A 140 4.17 -8.02 -10.47
C TRP A 140 3.20 -9.00 -9.80
N VAL A 141 2.32 -8.50 -8.92
CA VAL A 141 1.40 -9.34 -8.13
C VAL A 141 0.47 -10.14 -9.05
N LEU A 142 -0.06 -9.51 -10.09
CA LEU A 142 -0.96 -10.18 -11.03
C LEU A 142 -0.23 -11.22 -11.87
N LEU A 143 0.97 -10.91 -12.37
CA LEU A 143 1.78 -11.87 -13.13
C LEU A 143 2.20 -13.08 -12.28
N GLU A 144 2.55 -12.86 -11.02
CA GLU A 144 2.92 -13.93 -10.09
C GLU A 144 1.75 -14.90 -9.84
N ILE A 145 0.54 -14.37 -9.62
CA ILE A 145 -0.66 -15.21 -9.46
C ILE A 145 -0.99 -15.96 -10.75
N LEU A 146 -0.94 -15.28 -11.90
CA LEU A 146 -1.23 -15.88 -13.20
C LEU A 146 -0.19 -16.94 -13.62
N ARG A 147 1.03 -16.90 -13.07
CA ARG A 147 2.04 -17.94 -13.26
C ARG A 147 1.66 -19.22 -12.53
N ASP A 148 1.22 -19.11 -11.28
CA ASP A 148 1.09 -20.25 -10.38
C ASP A 148 -0.29 -20.95 -10.49
N VAL A 149 -1.32 -20.23 -10.90
CA VAL A 149 -2.68 -20.79 -11.01
C VAL A 149 -2.89 -21.52 -12.34
N ARG A 150 -3.07 -22.84 -12.27
CA ARG A 150 -3.52 -23.66 -13.41
C ARG A 150 -5.05 -23.70 -13.44
N GLY A 151 -5.68 -22.71 -14.06
CA GLY A 151 -7.14 -22.67 -14.20
C GLY A 151 -7.66 -21.33 -14.72
N ALA A 152 -8.97 -21.27 -14.93
CA ALA A 152 -9.62 -20.02 -15.27
C ALA A 152 -9.75 -19.14 -14.00
N LEU A 153 -9.04 -18.01 -13.99
CA LEU A 153 -9.21 -16.96 -12.99
C LEU A 153 -10.12 -15.87 -13.52
N SER A 154 -11.05 -15.41 -12.71
CA SER A 154 -11.82 -14.21 -13.00
C SER A 154 -11.17 -12.96 -12.40
N ILE A 155 -11.55 -11.78 -12.91
CA ILE A 155 -11.16 -10.48 -12.33
C ILE A 155 -11.60 -10.38 -10.86
N LYS A 156 -12.75 -10.98 -10.51
CA LYS A 156 -13.26 -11.01 -9.15
C LYS A 156 -12.38 -11.85 -8.23
N ASP A 157 -11.90 -13.00 -8.69
CA ASP A 157 -11.01 -13.88 -7.90
C ASP A 157 -9.69 -13.15 -7.59
N LEU A 158 -9.08 -12.52 -8.60
CA LEU A 158 -7.87 -11.70 -8.42
C LEU A 158 -8.10 -10.58 -7.41
N SER A 159 -9.25 -9.90 -7.46
CA SER A 159 -9.61 -8.84 -6.51
C SER A 159 -9.71 -9.35 -5.07
N GLN A 160 -10.33 -10.52 -4.88
CA GLN A 160 -10.45 -11.15 -3.56
C GLN A 160 -9.11 -11.64 -3.01
N MET A 161 -8.22 -12.18 -3.85
CA MET A 161 -6.91 -12.66 -3.43
C MET A 161 -5.93 -11.53 -3.08
N THR A 162 -6.05 -10.39 -3.76
CA THR A 162 -5.03 -9.32 -3.70
C THR A 162 -5.49 -8.08 -2.95
N SER A 163 -6.79 -7.94 -2.68
CA SER A 163 -7.43 -6.70 -2.23
C SER A 163 -7.27 -5.52 -3.20
N ILE A 164 -6.80 -5.74 -4.43
CA ILE A 164 -6.77 -4.71 -5.49
C ILE A 164 -8.17 -4.56 -6.06
N THR A 165 -8.60 -3.32 -6.34
CA THR A 165 -9.90 -3.09 -6.97
C THR A 165 -9.96 -3.72 -8.36
N GLN A 166 -11.14 -4.17 -8.78
CA GLN A 166 -11.33 -4.73 -10.12
C GLN A 166 -10.95 -3.73 -11.23
N SER A 167 -11.18 -2.43 -11.00
CA SER A 167 -10.82 -1.37 -11.95
C SER A 167 -9.30 -1.27 -12.16
N ASP A 168 -8.53 -1.32 -11.07
CA ASP A 168 -7.06 -1.29 -11.13
C ASP A 168 -6.51 -2.58 -11.76
N ILE A 169 -7.14 -3.74 -11.49
CA ILE A 169 -6.79 -5.02 -12.13
C ILE A 169 -7.03 -4.94 -13.65
N VAL A 170 -8.22 -4.50 -14.08
CA VAL A 170 -8.56 -4.38 -15.50
C VAL A 170 -7.58 -3.44 -16.19
N THR A 171 -7.34 -2.26 -15.62
CA THR A 171 -6.40 -1.27 -16.18
C THR A 171 -4.98 -1.84 -16.30
N THR A 172 -4.53 -2.59 -15.28
CA THR A 172 -3.21 -3.22 -15.28
C THR A 172 -3.11 -4.30 -16.36
N LEU A 173 -4.08 -5.22 -16.42
CA LEU A 173 -4.10 -6.28 -17.43
C LEU A 173 -4.27 -5.74 -18.85
N GLN A 174 -4.99 -4.63 -19.04
CA GLN A 174 -5.06 -3.91 -20.33
C GLN A 174 -3.66 -3.43 -20.74
N SER A 175 -2.91 -2.83 -19.82
CA SER A 175 -1.53 -2.37 -20.11
C SER A 175 -0.54 -3.51 -20.42
N LEU A 176 -0.87 -4.74 -19.99
CA LEU A 176 -0.09 -5.96 -20.25
C LEU A 176 -0.60 -6.75 -21.47
N ASN A 177 -1.67 -6.28 -22.13
CA ASN A 177 -2.37 -6.99 -23.21
C ASN A 177 -2.90 -8.39 -22.80
N MET A 178 -3.39 -8.53 -21.56
CA MET A 178 -3.83 -9.81 -20.97
C MET A 178 -5.35 -9.90 -20.70
N VAL A 179 -6.13 -8.95 -21.20
CA VAL A 179 -7.59 -8.92 -21.01
C VAL A 179 -8.28 -8.53 -22.31
N LYS A 180 -9.40 -9.18 -22.61
CA LYS A 180 -10.28 -8.86 -23.74
C LYS A 180 -11.66 -8.48 -23.23
N TYR A 181 -12.39 -7.72 -24.04
CA TYR A 181 -13.79 -7.39 -23.78
C TYR A 181 -14.68 -8.31 -24.62
N TRP A 182 -15.57 -9.06 -23.97
CA TRP A 182 -16.46 -10.01 -24.61
C TRP A 182 -17.84 -9.96 -23.96
N LYS A 183 -18.89 -9.72 -24.77
CA LYS A 183 -20.30 -9.68 -24.33
C LYS A 183 -20.54 -8.81 -23.07
N GLY A 184 -19.92 -7.64 -23.01
CA GLY A 184 -20.10 -6.72 -21.87
C GLY A 184 -19.18 -7.01 -20.67
N GLN A 185 -18.27 -7.98 -20.76
CA GLN A 185 -17.42 -8.38 -19.65
C GLN A 185 -15.94 -8.40 -20.03
N HIS A 186 -15.09 -8.07 -19.06
CA HIS A 186 -13.64 -8.24 -19.17
C HIS A 186 -13.25 -9.68 -18.84
N VAL A 187 -12.60 -10.36 -19.79
CA VAL A 187 -12.17 -11.75 -19.67
C VAL A 187 -10.65 -11.80 -19.75
N ILE A 188 -10.03 -12.45 -18.76
CA ILE A 188 -8.58 -12.66 -18.73
C ILE A 188 -8.22 -13.60 -19.89
N CYS A 189 -7.30 -13.18 -20.74
CA CYS A 189 -6.87 -13.90 -21.93
C CYS A 189 -5.35 -13.89 -21.97
N VAL A 190 -4.75 -14.91 -21.36
CA VAL A 190 -3.30 -14.99 -21.19
C VAL A 190 -2.82 -16.43 -21.39
N THR A 191 -1.62 -16.59 -21.95
CA THR A 191 -0.93 -17.88 -22.04
C THR A 191 0.20 -17.92 -21.01
N PRO A 192 0.55 -19.11 -20.47
CA PRO A 192 1.68 -19.23 -19.54
C PRO A 192 3.00 -18.65 -20.10
N LYS A 193 3.22 -18.82 -21.42
CA LYS A 193 4.39 -18.26 -22.11
C LYS A 193 4.43 -16.73 -22.03
N LEU A 194 3.31 -16.06 -22.25
CA LEU A 194 3.24 -14.60 -22.18
C LEU A 194 3.50 -14.09 -20.76
N VAL A 195 3.00 -14.78 -19.72
CA VAL A 195 3.30 -14.43 -18.32
C VAL A 195 4.80 -14.49 -18.05
N GLU A 196 5.44 -15.59 -18.45
CA GLU A 196 6.89 -15.78 -18.29
C GLU A 196 7.73 -14.74 -19.05
N GLU A 197 7.30 -14.34 -20.25
CA GLU A 197 7.94 -13.27 -21.02
C GLU A 197 7.89 -11.93 -20.28
N HIS A 198 6.75 -11.58 -19.68
CA HIS A 198 6.65 -10.38 -18.85
C HIS A 198 7.49 -10.48 -17.58
N LEU A 199 7.48 -11.61 -16.88
CA LEU A 199 8.28 -11.80 -15.66
C LEU A 199 9.79 -11.74 -15.89
N LYS A 200 10.26 -12.06 -17.10
CA LYS A 200 11.67 -11.88 -17.51
C LYS A 200 12.03 -10.41 -17.80
N SER A 201 11.05 -9.54 -18.03
CA SER A 201 11.30 -8.12 -18.26
C SER A 201 11.88 -7.44 -17.03
N ALA A 202 12.85 -6.54 -17.25
CA ALA A 202 13.45 -5.76 -16.17
C ALA A 202 12.44 -4.87 -15.42
N GLN A 203 11.30 -4.58 -16.04
CA GLN A 203 10.23 -3.74 -15.48
C GLN A 203 9.43 -4.42 -14.37
N TYR A 204 9.30 -5.74 -14.44
CA TYR A 204 8.44 -6.54 -13.56
C TYR A 204 9.28 -7.54 -12.77
N LYS A 205 10.45 -7.11 -12.28
CA LYS A 205 11.27 -7.93 -11.39
C LYS A 205 10.62 -8.06 -10.02
N ARG A 206 10.90 -9.20 -9.39
CA ARG A 206 10.59 -9.49 -8.00
C ARG A 206 10.96 -8.31 -7.10
N PRO A 207 10.05 -7.86 -6.20
CA PRO A 207 10.37 -6.84 -5.22
C PRO A 207 11.61 -7.21 -4.41
N ARG A 208 12.48 -6.23 -4.15
CA ARG A 208 13.67 -6.44 -3.30
C ARG A 208 13.31 -6.68 -1.83
N LEU A 209 12.19 -6.11 -1.40
CA LEU A 209 11.65 -6.22 -0.06
C LEU A 209 10.21 -6.70 -0.21
N GLU A 210 9.91 -7.82 0.46
CA GLU A 210 8.58 -8.43 0.51
C GLU A 210 8.05 -8.32 1.92
N VAL A 211 6.72 -8.21 2.05
CA VAL A 211 6.06 -8.19 3.35
C VAL A 211 5.84 -9.64 3.77
N ASP A 212 6.43 -10.03 4.89
CA ASP A 212 6.18 -11.33 5.50
C ASP A 212 4.99 -11.23 6.46
N SER A 213 3.83 -11.74 6.05
CA SER A 213 2.61 -11.64 6.85
C SER A 213 2.74 -12.34 8.21
N SER A 214 3.69 -13.27 8.41
CA SER A 214 3.96 -13.87 9.72
C SER A 214 4.62 -12.89 10.72
N CYS A 215 5.28 -11.86 10.21
CA CYS A 215 5.86 -10.78 11.00
C CYS A 215 4.86 -9.64 11.30
N LEU A 216 3.66 -9.67 10.71
CA LEU A 216 2.62 -8.65 10.90
C LEU A 216 1.75 -8.96 12.13
N ARG A 217 1.83 -8.11 13.15
CA ARG A 217 1.12 -8.20 14.43
C ARG A 217 0.03 -7.13 14.49
N TRP A 218 -1.00 -7.30 13.65
CA TRP A 218 -2.07 -6.34 13.49
C TRP A 218 -3.45 -6.99 13.45
N THR A 219 -4.46 -6.28 13.95
CA THR A 219 -5.86 -6.71 13.92
C THR A 219 -6.74 -5.54 13.50
N PRO A 220 -7.75 -5.76 12.63
CA PRO A 220 -8.65 -4.70 12.20
C PRO A 220 -9.30 -3.93 13.37
N PRO A 221 -9.38 -2.60 13.31
CA PRO A 221 -10.14 -1.82 14.27
C PRO A 221 -11.60 -2.28 14.30
N LYS A 222 -12.20 -2.37 15.49
CA LYS A 222 -13.63 -2.67 15.61
C LYS A 222 -14.42 -1.57 14.89
N LYS A 223 -15.12 -1.92 13.80
CA LYS A 223 -16.05 -0.99 13.15
C LYS A 223 -17.09 -0.55 14.18
N ARG A 224 -17.20 0.76 14.43
CA ARG A 224 -18.32 1.28 15.23
C ARG A 224 -19.61 0.90 14.49
N PRO A 225 -20.61 0.31 15.17
CA PRO A 225 -21.89 0.06 14.53
C PRO A 225 -22.43 1.39 14.00
N LYS A 226 -22.79 1.42 12.70
CA LYS A 226 -23.46 2.58 12.11
C LYS A 226 -24.72 2.81 12.94
N GLN A 227 -24.79 3.93 13.66
CA GLN A 227 -26.04 4.35 14.29
C GLN A 227 -27.05 4.48 13.17
N GLY A 228 -28.04 3.59 13.14
CA GLY A 228 -29.12 3.63 12.16
C GLY A 228 -29.76 5.01 12.23
N LYS A 229 -29.87 5.67 11.07
CA LYS A 229 -30.76 6.81 10.92
C LYS A 229 -32.13 6.33 11.39
N LYS A 230 -32.62 6.84 12.52
CA LYS A 230 -34.03 6.75 12.86
C LYS A 230 -34.77 7.45 11.73
N VAL A 231 -35.51 6.67 10.95
CA VAL A 231 -36.52 7.15 10.00
C VAL A 231 -37.67 7.75 10.81
#